data_AF-A0AAD1X8A9-F1
#
_entry.id   AF-A0AAD1X8A9-F1
#
_cell.length_a   1.000
_cell.length_b   1.000
_cell.length_c   1.000
_cell.angle_alpha   90.00
_cell.angle_beta   90.00
_cell.angle_gamma   90.00
#
_symmetry.space_group_name_H-M   'P 1'
#
loop_
_entity.id
_entity.type
_entity.pdbx_description
1 polymer ?
#
loop_
_entity_poly.entity_id
_entity_poly.type
_entity_poly.pdbx_seq_one_letter_code
_entity_poly.pdbx_strand_id
1 'polypeptide(L)'
;MPKVKIYVGEKLTEEAKAACEALQINQKFLKPRNFESFKEKGLAEELQRIRYEHYEDRRNQLIWQIDNAMKAMHSSSPTHQAILTNSISKYTDAFTKGTKSVSQKPDIALRVPIDREEIVQKQKAKSIYNEEKMALVRENKEKLHQEEEEKLLKKIKDKTKRDKIIKEVQQLEEKKRIERKKKEEAKRATVEQNRKERLKKIERDNKQRYKSMTKKNTYQSEERDKLIKERLSTIRRMEEQEEDDVDSKLGHYQEKMAKAEEKKQNFISSKLSNTMVHLQRVQEKKENLNMSNDLAVQSKHMRSLTEKYGRSKRIEKDKEAKKSDIHIKQLSKQERAHNNMIVKAREEKERIRYLKKKMFEKEMSGQAPPVNYYRQKVKETIDFENEQRKEIQKLKRQDHYENYKVREHKLQNIYKQRLINKLMEKRQRADKIKQQQNRIMSFVSMSKNSSL
;
A
#
# COMPACT_ATOMS: atom_id res chain seq x y z
N MET A 1 14.01 -2.87 -37.23
CA MET A 1 15.43 -2.48 -37.08
C MET A 1 16.25 -3.74 -36.89
N PRO A 2 17.42 -3.88 -37.53
CA PRO A 2 18.33 -4.99 -37.28
C PRO A 2 18.84 -4.93 -35.83
N LYS A 3 19.07 -6.10 -35.21
CA LYS A 3 19.77 -6.20 -33.92
C LYS A 3 21.27 -6.09 -34.18
N VAL A 4 21.98 -5.24 -33.45
CA VAL A 4 23.45 -5.15 -33.55
C VAL A 4 24.05 -6.42 -32.93
N LYS A 5 25.04 -7.03 -33.60
CA LYS A 5 25.73 -8.22 -33.08
C LYS A 5 26.81 -7.79 -32.09
N ILE A 6 26.51 -7.92 -30.80
CA ILE A 6 27.43 -7.60 -29.69
C ILE A 6 28.56 -8.64 -29.55
N TYR A 7 28.34 -9.87 -30.02
CA TYR A 7 29.31 -10.96 -29.98
C TYR A 7 29.59 -11.54 -31.37
N VAL A 8 30.83 -11.95 -31.58
CA VAL A 8 31.28 -12.81 -32.68
C VAL A 8 31.90 -14.05 -32.04
N GLY A 9 31.16 -15.16 -32.07
CA GLY A 9 31.46 -16.33 -31.22
C GLY A 9 31.37 -15.95 -29.74
N GLU A 10 32.40 -16.31 -28.97
CA GLU A 10 32.49 -16.00 -27.52
C GLU A 10 33.10 -14.61 -27.21
N LYS A 11 33.58 -13.89 -28.24
CA LYS A 11 34.29 -12.60 -28.07
C LYS A 11 33.35 -11.42 -28.34
N LEU A 12 33.48 -10.37 -27.53
CA LEU A 12 32.84 -9.07 -27.76
C LEU A 12 33.44 -8.40 -29.00
N THR A 13 32.60 -7.76 -29.82
CA THR A 13 33.06 -6.92 -30.93
C THR A 13 33.80 -5.68 -30.43
N GLU A 14 34.73 -5.12 -31.22
CA GLU A 14 35.49 -3.93 -30.81
C GLU A 14 34.58 -2.72 -30.52
N GLU A 15 33.54 -2.53 -31.34
CA GLU A 15 32.47 -1.55 -31.09
C GLU A 15 31.77 -1.76 -29.75
N ALA A 16 31.51 -3.02 -29.36
CA ALA A 16 30.90 -3.33 -28.07
C ALA A 16 31.89 -3.11 -26.91
N LYS A 17 33.19 -3.33 -27.11
CA LYS A 17 34.23 -2.99 -26.10
C LYS A 17 34.31 -1.48 -25.89
N ALA A 18 34.34 -0.69 -26.96
CA ALA A 18 34.33 0.77 -26.89
C ALA A 18 33.06 1.29 -26.20
N ALA A 19 31.90 0.69 -26.49
CA ALA A 19 30.65 0.98 -25.77
C ALA A 19 30.72 0.59 -24.28
N CYS A 20 31.38 -0.52 -23.92
CA CYS A 20 31.59 -0.89 -22.51
C CYS A 20 32.47 0.12 -21.78
N GLU A 21 33.55 0.59 -22.42
CA GLU A 21 34.46 1.58 -21.87
C GLU A 21 33.76 2.93 -21.65
N ALA A 22 33.07 3.44 -22.67
CA ALA A 22 32.29 4.67 -22.58
C ALA A 22 31.17 4.62 -21.51
N LEU A 23 30.58 3.45 -21.28
CA LEU A 23 29.56 3.22 -20.23
C LEU A 23 30.15 2.78 -18.88
N GLN A 24 31.47 2.66 -18.74
CA GLN A 24 32.16 2.12 -17.57
C GLN A 24 31.66 0.72 -17.13
N ILE A 25 31.20 -0.10 -18.07
CA ILE A 25 30.70 -1.46 -17.84
C ILE A 25 31.87 -2.44 -17.83
N ASN A 26 32.07 -3.12 -16.69
CA ASN A 26 33.08 -4.17 -16.58
C ASN A 26 32.70 -5.41 -17.42
N GLN A 27 33.50 -5.68 -18.45
CA GLN A 27 33.29 -6.76 -19.44
C GLN A 27 33.13 -8.15 -18.81
N LYS A 28 33.66 -8.39 -17.59
CA LYS A 28 33.53 -9.67 -16.87
C LYS A 28 32.06 -10.06 -16.58
N PHE A 29 31.15 -9.08 -16.49
CA PHE A 29 29.72 -9.35 -16.26
C PHE A 29 28.95 -9.75 -17.54
N LEU A 30 29.52 -9.52 -18.73
CA LEU A 30 28.87 -9.80 -20.02
C LEU A 30 29.11 -11.22 -20.52
N LYS A 31 30.13 -11.93 -20.02
CA LYS A 31 30.40 -13.32 -20.41
C LYS A 31 29.20 -14.20 -20.04
N PRO A 32 28.57 -14.95 -20.97
CA PRO A 32 27.51 -15.88 -20.60
C PRO A 32 28.04 -16.91 -19.59
N ARG A 33 27.17 -17.32 -18.66
CA ARG A 33 27.50 -18.32 -17.63
C ARG A 33 26.43 -19.41 -17.64
N ASN A 34 26.84 -20.65 -17.40
CA ASN A 34 25.91 -21.75 -17.23
C ASN A 34 25.43 -21.80 -15.77
N PHE A 35 24.22 -22.31 -15.54
CA PHE A 35 23.63 -22.50 -14.21
C PHE A 35 24.58 -23.25 -13.25
N GLU A 36 25.38 -24.17 -13.77
CA GLU A 36 26.33 -24.97 -12.97
C GLU A 36 27.39 -24.13 -12.27
N SER A 37 27.77 -22.97 -12.82
CA SER A 37 28.69 -22.03 -12.18
C SER A 37 28.12 -21.33 -10.94
N PHE A 38 26.85 -21.57 -10.61
CA PHE A 38 26.13 -21.10 -9.42
C PHE A 38 25.77 -22.25 -8.45
N LYS A 39 26.18 -23.50 -8.73
CA LYS A 39 25.98 -24.65 -7.84
C LYS A 39 26.96 -24.60 -6.66
N GLU A 40 26.53 -23.98 -5.55
CA GLU A 40 27.27 -23.94 -4.29
C GLU A 40 26.85 -25.09 -3.36
N LYS A 41 27.81 -25.86 -2.81
CA LYS A 41 27.54 -26.93 -1.84
C LYS A 41 26.85 -26.36 -0.60
N GLY A 42 25.72 -26.96 -0.20
CA GLY A 42 24.94 -26.53 0.97
C GLY A 42 23.94 -25.40 0.70
N LEU A 43 23.88 -24.86 -0.52
CA LEU A 43 22.86 -23.88 -0.91
C LEU A 43 21.63 -24.58 -1.52
N ALA A 44 20.42 -24.14 -1.17
CA ALA A 44 19.19 -24.66 -1.78
C ALA A 44 19.13 -24.35 -3.29
N GLU A 45 18.73 -25.33 -4.11
CA GLU A 45 18.68 -25.22 -5.58
C GLU A 45 17.81 -24.04 -6.05
N GLU A 46 16.70 -23.77 -5.38
CA GLU A 46 15.83 -22.62 -5.67
C GLU A 46 16.57 -21.29 -5.49
N LEU A 47 17.40 -21.16 -4.45
CA LEU A 47 18.22 -19.96 -4.23
C LEU A 47 19.33 -19.82 -5.29
N GLN A 48 19.90 -20.94 -5.74
CA GLN A 48 20.85 -20.97 -6.86
C GLN A 48 20.17 -20.51 -8.16
N ARG A 49 18.94 -20.98 -8.43
CA ARG A 49 18.15 -20.56 -9.61
C ARG A 49 17.85 -19.07 -9.58
N ILE A 50 17.40 -18.54 -8.43
CA ILE A 50 17.16 -17.10 -8.26
C ILE A 50 18.44 -16.28 -8.50
N ARG A 51 19.61 -16.74 -8.03
CA ARG A 51 20.90 -16.08 -8.30
C ARG A 51 21.26 -16.09 -9.79
N TYR A 52 21.00 -17.20 -10.49
CA TYR A 52 21.26 -17.33 -11.93
C TYR A 52 20.31 -16.45 -12.76
N GLU A 53 19.01 -16.46 -12.47
CA GLU A 53 18.02 -15.60 -13.12
C GLU A 53 18.36 -14.11 -12.93
N HIS A 54 18.70 -13.70 -11.69
CA HIS A 54 19.13 -12.32 -11.41
C HIS A 54 20.42 -11.92 -12.14
N TYR A 55 21.34 -12.88 -12.34
CA TYR A 55 22.55 -12.66 -13.12
C TYR A 55 22.24 -12.44 -14.61
N GLU A 56 21.44 -13.30 -15.23
CA GLU A 56 21.05 -13.16 -16.64
C GLU A 56 20.20 -11.90 -16.88
N ASP A 57 19.27 -11.54 -16.00
CA ASP A 57 18.50 -10.29 -16.08
C ASP A 57 19.43 -9.07 -16.10
N ARG A 58 20.40 -9.03 -15.17
CA ARG A 58 21.38 -7.94 -15.10
C ARG A 58 22.30 -7.91 -16.32
N ARG A 59 22.74 -9.08 -16.81
CA ARG A 59 23.54 -9.22 -18.03
C ARG A 59 22.77 -8.70 -19.26
N ASN A 60 21.51 -9.09 -19.42
CA ASN A 60 20.64 -8.64 -20.51
C ASN A 60 20.38 -7.12 -20.46
N GLN A 61 20.25 -6.54 -19.26
CA GLN A 61 20.14 -5.08 -19.10
C GLN A 61 21.42 -4.35 -19.57
N LEU A 62 22.61 -4.85 -19.23
CA LEU A 62 23.89 -4.27 -19.69
C LEU A 62 24.05 -4.41 -21.21
N ILE A 63 23.71 -5.58 -21.78
CA ILE A 63 23.68 -5.83 -23.24
C ILE A 63 22.77 -4.81 -23.95
N TRP A 64 21.60 -4.51 -23.39
CA TRP A 64 20.68 -3.50 -23.95
C TRP A 64 21.24 -2.07 -23.88
N GLN A 65 21.94 -1.71 -22.80
CA GLN A 65 22.62 -0.41 -22.70
C GLN A 65 23.73 -0.28 -23.76
N ILE A 66 24.51 -1.35 -23.98
CA ILE A 66 25.56 -1.42 -25.00
C ILE A 66 24.97 -1.29 -26.41
N ASP A 67 23.91 -2.03 -26.74
CA ASP A 67 23.22 -1.94 -28.05
C ASP A 67 22.74 -0.50 -28.34
N ASN A 68 22.23 0.21 -27.32
CA ASN A 68 21.82 1.61 -27.46
C ASN A 68 23.00 2.58 -27.62
N ALA A 69 24.11 2.38 -26.89
CA ALA A 69 25.31 3.20 -27.03
C ALA A 69 25.98 2.99 -28.40
N MET A 70 26.05 1.75 -28.89
CA MET A 70 26.51 1.44 -30.24
C MET A 70 25.65 2.15 -31.29
N LYS A 71 24.32 2.10 -31.18
CA LYS A 71 23.40 2.83 -32.08
C LYS A 71 23.61 4.35 -32.03
N ALA A 72 23.83 4.92 -30.84
CA ALA A 72 24.13 6.34 -30.69
C ALA A 72 25.41 6.71 -31.44
N MET A 73 26.51 5.97 -31.23
CA MET A 73 27.79 6.18 -31.92
C MET A 73 27.69 6.07 -33.45
N HIS A 74 26.89 5.13 -33.95
CA HIS A 74 26.61 5.00 -35.38
C HIS A 74 25.80 6.19 -35.92
N SER A 75 24.81 6.68 -35.16
CA SER A 75 23.98 7.83 -35.57
C SER A 75 24.72 9.17 -35.56
N SER A 76 25.79 9.29 -34.77
CA SER A 76 26.68 10.45 -34.72
C SER A 76 27.89 10.36 -35.65
N SER A 77 28.02 9.31 -36.47
CA SER A 77 29.15 9.14 -37.39
C SER A 77 29.11 10.18 -38.52
N PRO A 78 30.18 10.97 -38.76
CA PRO A 78 30.23 11.95 -39.86
C PRO A 78 29.94 11.34 -41.24
N THR A 79 30.30 10.08 -41.43
CA THR A 79 30.06 9.32 -42.68
C THR A 79 28.56 9.19 -42.99
N HIS A 80 27.69 9.13 -41.97
CA HIS A 80 26.24 9.05 -42.16
C HIS A 80 25.62 10.40 -42.52
N GLN A 81 26.18 11.51 -42.02
CA GLN A 81 25.80 12.86 -42.48
C GLN A 81 26.25 13.11 -43.93
N ALA A 82 27.46 12.69 -44.31
CA ALA A 82 27.99 12.86 -45.66
C ALA A 82 27.19 12.13 -46.76
N ILE A 83 26.57 10.98 -46.46
CA ILE A 83 25.72 10.24 -47.42
C ILE A 83 24.38 10.98 -47.64
N LEU A 84 23.85 11.63 -46.60
CA LEU A 84 22.60 12.40 -46.67
C LEU A 84 22.78 13.77 -47.35
N THR A 85 23.95 14.40 -47.27
CA THR A 85 24.23 15.68 -47.94
C THR A 85 24.63 15.49 -49.42
N ASN A 86 25.44 14.48 -49.74
CA ASN A 86 25.92 14.25 -51.12
C ASN A 86 24.86 13.74 -52.11
N SER A 87 23.68 13.32 -51.63
CA SER A 87 22.59 12.84 -52.49
C SER A 87 21.72 13.97 -53.08
N ILE A 88 21.85 15.21 -52.59
CA ILE A 88 21.07 16.37 -53.07
C ILE A 88 21.83 17.17 -54.14
N SER A 89 23.16 17.23 -54.08
CA SER A 89 23.99 18.10 -54.94
C SER A 89 24.13 17.64 -56.40
N LYS A 90 23.89 16.36 -56.72
CA LYS A 90 24.20 15.81 -58.06
C LYS A 90 23.17 16.06 -59.16
N TYR A 91 22.02 16.67 -58.85
CA TYR A 91 20.94 16.89 -59.83
C TYR A 91 20.77 18.34 -60.31
N THR A 92 21.55 19.30 -59.77
CA THR A 92 21.45 20.73 -60.14
C THR A 92 22.39 21.15 -61.26
N ASP A 93 23.55 20.50 -61.41
CA ASP A 93 24.65 21.03 -62.23
C ASP A 93 24.61 20.58 -63.71
N ALA A 94 23.61 19.77 -64.09
CA ALA A 94 23.54 19.15 -65.41
C ALA A 94 22.89 20.01 -66.51
N PHE A 95 22.36 21.20 -66.20
CA PHE A 95 21.47 21.96 -67.11
C PHE A 95 22.05 23.24 -67.73
N THR A 96 23.30 23.61 -67.47
CA THR A 96 23.86 24.93 -67.85
C THR A 96 25.08 24.87 -68.79
N LYS A 97 25.05 24.00 -69.82
CA LYS A 97 26.01 24.02 -70.94
C LYS A 97 25.31 24.15 -72.29
N GLY A 98 24.81 25.35 -72.59
CA GLY A 98 24.38 25.73 -73.93
C GLY A 98 25.58 26.00 -74.84
N THR A 99 25.88 25.08 -75.75
CA THR A 99 26.93 25.23 -76.76
C THR A 99 26.50 26.22 -77.85
N LYS A 100 27.11 27.41 -77.87
CA LYS A 100 27.03 28.32 -79.03
C LYS A 100 27.98 27.83 -80.13
N SER A 101 27.48 27.02 -81.06
CA SER A 101 28.19 26.72 -82.31
C SER A 101 28.11 27.93 -83.26
N VAL A 102 29.26 28.47 -83.64
CA VAL A 102 29.38 29.54 -84.64
C VAL A 102 28.92 29.03 -86.00
N SER A 103 28.13 29.82 -86.71
CA SER A 103 27.69 29.50 -88.06
C SER A 103 28.83 29.66 -89.07
N GLN A 104 29.34 28.54 -89.59
CA GLN A 104 30.01 28.51 -90.88
C GLN A 104 29.17 27.69 -91.85
N LYS A 105 28.78 28.30 -92.97
CA LYS A 105 28.21 27.56 -94.10
C LYS A 105 29.32 26.68 -94.67
N PRO A 106 29.16 25.35 -94.76
CA PRO A 106 30.04 24.54 -95.60
C PRO A 106 29.77 24.90 -97.06
N ASP A 107 30.83 25.02 -97.83
CA ASP A 107 30.74 25.28 -99.27
C ASP A 107 30.04 24.11 -99.99
N ILE A 108 29.21 24.42 -100.99
CA ILE A 108 28.36 23.40 -101.62
C ILE A 108 29.16 22.71 -102.72
N ALA A 109 29.86 21.63 -102.35
CA ALA A 109 30.35 20.66 -103.32
C ALA A 109 29.16 20.11 -104.14
N LEU A 110 29.32 20.11 -105.47
CA LEU A 110 28.31 19.62 -106.42
C LEU A 110 27.89 18.20 -106.06
N ARG A 111 26.63 18.05 -105.62
CA ARG A 111 26.06 16.73 -105.33
C ARG A 111 25.82 15.98 -106.63
N VAL A 112 26.36 14.76 -106.70
CA VAL A 112 25.88 13.72 -107.60
C VAL A 112 24.35 13.64 -107.48
N PRO A 113 23.58 13.46 -108.58
CA PRO A 113 22.13 13.34 -108.52
C PRO A 113 21.74 12.28 -107.48
N ILE A 114 21.04 12.69 -106.43
CA ILE A 114 20.68 11.77 -105.35
C ILE A 114 19.61 10.84 -105.90
N ASP A 115 19.95 9.55 -105.96
CA ASP A 115 19.05 8.55 -106.50
C ASP A 115 17.77 8.47 -105.66
N ARG A 116 16.60 8.61 -106.30
CA ARG A 116 15.33 8.75 -105.58
C ARG A 116 15.00 7.50 -104.80
N GLU A 117 15.39 6.33 -105.31
CA GLU A 117 15.22 5.05 -104.64
C GLU A 117 16.05 4.97 -103.36
N GLU A 118 17.29 5.50 -103.35
CA GLU A 118 18.16 5.49 -102.17
C GLU A 118 17.58 6.36 -101.04
N ILE A 119 16.93 7.49 -101.37
CA ILE A 119 16.19 8.31 -100.39
C ILE A 119 15.03 7.52 -99.79
N VAL A 120 14.22 6.85 -100.62
CA VAL A 120 13.07 6.06 -100.16
C VAL A 120 13.52 4.88 -99.29
N GLN A 121 14.60 4.19 -99.67
CA GLN A 121 15.19 3.12 -98.86
C GLN A 121 15.71 3.64 -97.51
N LYS A 122 16.44 4.76 -97.50
CA LYS A 122 16.93 5.41 -96.25
C LYS A 122 15.78 5.86 -95.35
N GLN A 123 14.69 6.38 -95.91
CA GLN A 123 13.49 6.74 -95.14
C GLN A 123 12.80 5.49 -94.55
N LYS A 124 12.65 4.42 -95.34
CA LYS A 124 12.05 3.15 -94.89
C LYS A 124 12.88 2.49 -93.79
N ALA A 125 14.20 2.41 -93.95
CA ALA A 125 15.12 1.92 -92.92
C ALA A 125 15.06 2.74 -91.63
N LYS A 126 14.98 4.07 -91.73
CA LYS A 126 14.82 4.96 -90.57
C LYS A 126 13.47 4.79 -89.87
N SER A 127 12.40 4.47 -90.61
CA SER A 127 11.09 4.14 -90.04
C SER A 127 11.18 2.84 -89.22
N ILE A 128 11.71 1.77 -89.82
CA ILE A 128 11.86 0.45 -89.18
C ILE A 128 12.70 0.58 -87.90
N TYR A 129 13.85 1.24 -87.96
CA TYR A 129 14.70 1.48 -86.78
C TYR A 129 13.98 2.25 -85.66
N ASN A 130 13.14 3.23 -86.01
CA ASN A 130 12.35 3.96 -85.02
C ASN A 130 11.23 3.10 -84.42
N GLU A 131 10.59 2.23 -85.21
CA GLU A 131 9.59 1.28 -84.71
C GLU A 131 10.21 0.25 -83.76
N GLU A 132 11.34 -0.36 -84.13
CA GLU A 132 12.10 -1.29 -83.28
C GLU A 132 12.53 -0.63 -81.96
N LYS A 133 13.06 0.59 -82.03
CA LYS A 133 13.43 1.38 -80.85
C LYS A 133 12.21 1.68 -79.96
N MET A 134 11.07 2.00 -80.54
CA MET A 134 9.82 2.25 -79.80
C MET A 134 9.14 0.96 -79.30
N ALA A 135 9.44 -0.19 -79.89
CA ALA A 135 9.05 -1.51 -79.37
C ALA A 135 9.90 -1.87 -78.13
N LEU A 136 11.24 -1.75 -78.21
CA LEU A 136 12.16 -1.95 -77.09
C LEU A 136 11.85 -1.03 -75.89
N VAL A 137 11.47 0.23 -76.13
CA VAL A 137 11.06 1.16 -75.05
C VAL A 137 9.72 0.75 -74.42
N ARG A 138 8.79 0.13 -75.18
CA ARG A 138 7.54 -0.42 -74.64
C ARG A 138 7.80 -1.67 -73.81
N GLU A 139 8.54 -2.64 -74.35
CA GLU A 139 8.89 -3.89 -73.66
C GLU A 139 9.61 -3.62 -72.32
N ASN A 140 10.55 -2.69 -72.30
CA ASN A 140 11.25 -2.31 -71.06
C ASN A 140 10.34 -1.61 -70.05
N LYS A 141 9.31 -0.87 -70.48
CA LYS A 141 8.30 -0.29 -69.58
C LYS A 141 7.35 -1.35 -69.03
N GLU A 142 6.94 -2.32 -69.82
CA GLU A 142 6.10 -3.43 -69.36
C GLU A 142 6.83 -4.32 -68.35
N LYS A 143 8.10 -4.65 -68.59
CA LYS A 143 8.95 -5.36 -67.61
C LYS A 143 9.08 -4.59 -66.30
N LEU A 144 9.28 -3.28 -66.35
CA LEU A 144 9.31 -2.41 -65.16
C LEU A 144 7.99 -2.44 -64.39
N HIS A 145 6.84 -2.36 -65.08
CA HIS A 145 5.52 -2.46 -64.46
C HIS A 145 5.30 -3.83 -63.80
N GLN A 146 5.63 -4.93 -64.47
CA GLN A 146 5.53 -6.28 -63.91
C GLN A 146 6.40 -6.45 -62.66
N GLU A 147 7.64 -5.95 -62.68
CA GLU A 147 8.51 -5.93 -61.51
C GLU A 147 7.93 -5.12 -60.33
N GLU A 148 7.28 -3.98 -60.58
CA GLU A 148 6.64 -3.18 -59.54
C GLU A 148 5.41 -3.88 -58.93
N GLU A 149 4.58 -4.53 -59.76
CA GLU A 149 3.45 -5.32 -59.31
C GLU A 149 3.89 -6.52 -58.47
N GLU A 150 4.92 -7.26 -58.87
CA GLU A 150 5.50 -8.33 -58.06
C GLU A 150 6.02 -7.83 -56.71
N LYS A 151 6.74 -6.69 -56.70
CA LYS A 151 7.24 -6.05 -55.47
C LYS A 151 6.10 -5.62 -54.55
N LEU A 152 4.97 -5.16 -55.09
CA LEU A 152 3.76 -4.83 -54.34
C LEU A 152 3.07 -6.07 -53.77
N LEU A 153 2.86 -7.11 -54.59
CA LEU A 153 2.29 -8.40 -54.17
C LEU A 153 3.12 -9.04 -53.04
N LYS A 154 4.44 -8.99 -53.12
CA LYS A 154 5.35 -9.50 -52.08
C LYS A 154 5.20 -8.71 -50.77
N LYS A 155 5.15 -7.37 -50.82
CA LYS A 155 4.87 -6.51 -49.65
C LYS A 155 3.51 -6.80 -49.01
N ILE A 156 2.47 -7.06 -49.81
CA ILE A 156 1.12 -7.41 -49.30
C ILE A 156 1.12 -8.79 -48.61
N LYS A 157 1.78 -9.79 -49.21
CA LYS A 157 1.96 -11.13 -48.60
C LYS A 157 2.74 -11.06 -47.27
N ASP A 158 3.77 -10.20 -47.17
CA ASP A 158 4.54 -10.05 -45.93
C ASP A 158 3.78 -9.25 -44.86
N LYS A 159 3.00 -8.23 -45.26
CA LYS A 159 2.14 -7.49 -44.33
C LYS A 159 1.05 -8.38 -43.72
N THR A 160 0.34 -9.15 -44.55
CA THR A 160 -0.70 -10.09 -44.08
C THR A 160 -0.13 -11.21 -43.19
N LYS A 161 1.09 -11.70 -43.44
CA LYS A 161 1.80 -12.60 -42.51
C LYS A 161 2.10 -11.93 -41.16
N ARG A 162 2.59 -10.69 -41.15
CA ARG A 162 2.84 -9.94 -39.90
C ARG A 162 1.54 -9.70 -39.11
N ASP A 163 0.46 -9.31 -39.79
CA ASP A 163 -0.83 -9.05 -39.15
C ASP A 163 -1.43 -10.32 -38.52
N LYS A 164 -1.23 -11.51 -39.12
CA LYS A 164 -1.58 -12.80 -38.49
C LYS A 164 -0.78 -13.04 -37.20
N ILE A 165 0.55 -12.88 -37.25
CA ILE A 165 1.43 -13.06 -36.08
C ILE A 165 1.06 -12.09 -34.94
N ILE A 166 0.74 -10.83 -35.27
CA ILE A 166 0.31 -9.82 -34.27
C ILE A 166 -0.99 -10.25 -33.57
N LYS A 167 -1.99 -10.74 -34.33
CA LYS A 167 -3.24 -11.25 -33.74
C LYS A 167 -3.01 -12.46 -32.83
N GLU A 168 -2.13 -13.38 -33.23
CA GLU A 168 -1.80 -14.57 -32.45
C GLU A 168 -1.07 -14.22 -31.13
N VAL A 169 -0.13 -13.28 -31.19
CA VAL A 169 0.56 -12.73 -30.00
C VAL A 169 -0.44 -12.06 -29.05
N GLN A 170 -1.37 -11.25 -29.57
CA GLN A 170 -2.43 -10.62 -28.76
C GLN A 170 -3.32 -11.65 -28.06
N GLN A 171 -3.75 -12.70 -28.77
CA GLN A 171 -4.55 -13.78 -28.18
C GLN A 171 -3.79 -14.57 -27.10
N LEU A 172 -2.48 -14.82 -27.30
CA LEU A 172 -1.63 -15.47 -26.29
C LEU A 172 -1.42 -14.59 -25.06
N GLU A 173 -1.25 -13.28 -25.24
CA GLU A 173 -1.12 -12.34 -24.13
C GLU A 173 -2.43 -12.19 -23.34
N GLU A 174 -3.57 -12.16 -24.02
CA GLU A 174 -4.89 -12.15 -23.39
C GLU A 174 -5.17 -13.45 -22.61
N LYS A 175 -4.87 -14.63 -23.19
CA LYS A 175 -4.94 -15.92 -22.47
C LYS A 175 -4.09 -15.91 -21.20
N LYS A 176 -2.82 -15.46 -21.28
CA LYS A 176 -1.93 -15.32 -20.10
C LYS A 176 -2.48 -14.34 -19.06
N ARG A 177 -3.15 -13.26 -19.49
CA ARG A 177 -3.79 -12.28 -18.59
C ARG A 177 -4.99 -12.87 -17.87
N ILE A 178 -5.83 -13.64 -18.56
CA ILE A 178 -6.98 -14.35 -17.97
C ILE A 178 -6.50 -15.42 -16.99
N GLU A 179 -5.48 -16.19 -17.34
CA GLU A 179 -4.91 -17.22 -16.45
C GLU A 179 -4.33 -16.62 -15.17
N ARG A 180 -3.60 -15.49 -15.27
CA ARG A 180 -3.10 -14.73 -14.10
C ARG A 180 -4.24 -14.27 -13.20
N LYS A 181 -5.33 -13.72 -13.76
CA LYS A 181 -6.52 -13.34 -12.98
C LYS A 181 -7.14 -14.53 -12.25
N LYS A 182 -7.38 -15.65 -12.94
CA LYS A 182 -7.92 -16.88 -12.32
C LYS A 182 -7.03 -17.40 -11.18
N LYS A 183 -5.71 -17.39 -11.36
CA LYS A 183 -4.74 -17.77 -10.30
C LYS A 183 -4.77 -16.80 -9.11
N GLU A 184 -4.99 -15.51 -9.34
CA GLU A 184 -5.12 -14.52 -8.27
C GLU A 184 -6.46 -14.65 -7.52
N GLU A 185 -7.56 -14.86 -8.24
CA GLU A 185 -8.89 -15.12 -7.66
C GLU A 185 -8.89 -16.39 -6.80
N ALA A 186 -8.27 -17.47 -7.27
CA ALA A 186 -8.09 -18.70 -6.50
C ALA A 186 -7.28 -18.47 -5.21
N LYS A 187 -6.21 -17.65 -5.26
CA LYS A 187 -5.45 -17.25 -4.06
C LYS A 187 -6.28 -16.39 -3.09
N ARG A 188 -7.14 -15.50 -3.60
CA ARG A 188 -8.05 -14.71 -2.77
C ARG A 188 -9.09 -15.60 -2.08
N ALA A 189 -9.67 -16.56 -2.81
CA ALA A 189 -10.64 -17.51 -2.27
C ALA A 189 -10.06 -18.39 -1.15
N THR A 190 -8.84 -18.93 -1.32
CA THR A 190 -8.19 -19.73 -0.26
C THR A 190 -7.82 -18.89 0.97
N VAL A 191 -7.35 -17.65 0.79
CA VAL A 191 -7.12 -16.72 1.90
C VAL A 191 -8.42 -16.39 2.65
N GLU A 192 -9.54 -16.22 1.93
CA GLU A 192 -10.84 -15.97 2.54
C GLU A 192 -11.38 -17.21 3.30
N GLN A 193 -11.21 -18.41 2.76
CA GLN A 193 -11.55 -19.66 3.44
C GLN A 193 -10.73 -19.83 4.73
N ASN A 194 -9.41 -19.68 4.66
CA ASN A 194 -8.53 -19.72 5.82
C ASN A 194 -8.91 -18.67 6.88
N ARG A 195 -9.34 -17.47 6.45
CA ARG A 195 -9.86 -16.44 7.36
C ARG A 195 -11.17 -16.86 8.03
N LYS A 196 -12.11 -17.45 7.30
CA LYS A 196 -13.38 -17.98 7.85
C LYS A 196 -13.14 -19.11 8.85
N GLU A 197 -12.23 -20.03 8.56
CA GLU A 197 -11.85 -21.12 9.47
C GLU A 197 -11.16 -20.59 10.73
N ARG A 198 -10.24 -19.63 10.61
CA ARG A 198 -9.59 -18.99 11.76
C ARG A 198 -10.59 -18.24 12.64
N LEU A 199 -11.58 -17.57 12.07
CA LEU A 199 -12.66 -16.92 12.82
C LEU A 199 -13.54 -17.95 13.56
N LYS A 200 -13.94 -19.04 12.90
CA LYS A 200 -14.68 -20.15 13.55
C LYS A 200 -13.88 -20.79 14.70
N LYS A 201 -12.55 -20.89 14.57
CA LYS A 201 -11.69 -21.38 15.67
C LYS A 201 -11.69 -20.41 16.85
N ILE A 202 -11.46 -19.11 16.60
CA ILE A 202 -11.51 -18.06 17.65
C ILE A 202 -12.87 -18.03 18.35
N GLU A 203 -13.97 -18.21 17.62
CA GLU A 203 -15.32 -18.27 18.18
C GLU A 203 -15.50 -19.48 19.12
N ARG A 204 -15.03 -20.67 18.72
CA ARG A 204 -15.04 -21.87 19.57
C ARG A 204 -14.18 -21.68 20.82
N ASP A 205 -12.96 -21.16 20.67
CA ASP A 205 -12.04 -20.90 21.79
C ASP A 205 -12.65 -19.89 22.77
N ASN A 206 -13.28 -18.82 22.28
CA ASN A 206 -14.00 -17.85 23.10
C ASN A 206 -15.22 -18.49 23.80
N LYS A 207 -16.01 -19.31 23.10
CA LYS A 207 -17.16 -20.01 23.70
C LYS A 207 -16.72 -20.99 24.80
N GLN A 208 -15.57 -21.64 24.65
CA GLN A 208 -14.96 -22.44 25.72
C GLN A 208 -14.47 -21.59 26.89
N ARG A 209 -13.82 -20.44 26.64
CA ARG A 209 -13.40 -19.48 27.68
C ARG A 209 -14.57 -18.91 28.47
N TYR A 210 -15.69 -18.58 27.82
CA TYR A 210 -16.90 -18.16 28.51
C TYR A 210 -17.49 -19.28 29.39
N LYS A 211 -17.48 -20.53 28.90
CA LYS A 211 -17.90 -21.70 29.71
C LYS A 211 -16.99 -21.97 30.90
N SER A 212 -15.67 -21.77 30.80
CA SER A 212 -14.77 -21.95 31.94
C SER A 212 -14.82 -20.79 32.93
N MET A 213 -14.99 -19.54 32.45
CA MET A 213 -15.22 -18.37 33.29
C MET A 213 -16.53 -18.47 34.08
N THR A 214 -17.64 -18.86 33.43
CA THR A 214 -18.93 -19.03 34.12
C THR A 214 -18.86 -20.12 35.19
N LYS A 215 -18.22 -21.27 34.90
CA LYS A 215 -17.96 -22.32 35.91
C LYS A 215 -17.10 -21.85 37.09
N LYS A 216 -16.09 -20.99 36.85
CA LYS A 216 -15.28 -20.40 37.93
C LYS A 216 -16.09 -19.42 38.77
N ASN A 217 -16.92 -18.58 38.14
CA ASN A 217 -17.74 -17.61 38.84
C ASN A 217 -18.85 -18.28 39.68
N THR A 218 -19.48 -19.35 39.19
CA THR A 218 -20.47 -20.11 39.98
C THR A 218 -19.80 -20.78 41.17
N TYR A 219 -18.66 -21.45 40.96
CA TYR A 219 -17.88 -22.05 42.05
C TYR A 219 -17.46 -21.03 43.12
N GLN A 220 -16.98 -19.84 42.71
CA GLN A 220 -16.66 -18.75 43.64
C GLN A 220 -17.89 -18.14 44.34
N SER A 221 -19.08 -18.19 43.72
CA SER A 221 -20.33 -17.81 44.39
C SER A 221 -20.69 -18.83 45.46
N GLU A 222 -20.65 -20.13 45.13
CA GLU A 222 -20.93 -21.22 46.07
C GLU A 222 -19.96 -21.23 47.26
N GLU A 223 -18.67 -20.93 47.06
CA GLU A 223 -17.71 -20.75 48.16
C GLU A 223 -18.05 -19.53 49.04
N ARG A 224 -18.47 -18.40 48.44
CA ARG A 224 -18.91 -17.23 49.20
C ARG A 224 -20.19 -17.51 49.99
N ASP A 225 -21.15 -18.20 49.40
CA ASP A 225 -22.42 -18.53 50.05
C ASP A 225 -22.21 -19.51 51.23
N LYS A 226 -21.26 -20.45 51.10
CA LYS A 226 -20.79 -21.30 52.22
C LYS A 226 -20.16 -20.46 53.34
N LEU A 227 -19.22 -19.56 53.00
CA LEU A 227 -18.55 -18.70 53.98
C LEU A 227 -19.53 -17.74 54.68
N ILE A 228 -20.55 -17.24 53.97
CA ILE A 228 -21.61 -16.41 54.55
C ILE A 228 -22.47 -17.23 55.52
N LYS A 229 -22.89 -18.45 55.13
CA LYS A 229 -23.63 -19.35 56.03
C LYS A 229 -22.84 -19.71 57.28
N GLU A 230 -21.55 -20.01 57.14
CA GLU A 230 -20.66 -20.30 58.26
C GLU A 230 -20.56 -19.09 59.20
N ARG A 231 -20.29 -17.88 58.67
CA ARG A 231 -20.26 -16.64 59.47
C ARG A 231 -21.58 -16.35 60.19
N LEU A 232 -22.72 -16.54 59.52
CA LEU A 232 -24.04 -16.35 60.14
C LEU A 232 -24.29 -17.38 61.25
N SER A 233 -23.82 -18.63 61.10
CA SER A 233 -23.91 -19.63 62.17
C SER A 233 -23.00 -19.31 63.37
N THR A 234 -21.84 -18.70 63.13
CA THR A 234 -20.95 -18.22 64.20
C THR A 234 -21.54 -17.02 64.93
N ILE A 235 -22.12 -16.05 64.19
CA ILE A 235 -22.82 -14.89 64.78
C ILE A 235 -23.95 -15.37 65.69
N ARG A 236 -24.82 -16.27 65.19
CA ARG A 236 -25.93 -16.81 66.00
C ARG A 236 -25.45 -17.47 67.29
N ARG A 237 -24.35 -18.25 67.27
CA ARG A 237 -23.81 -18.85 68.50
C ARG A 237 -23.27 -17.81 69.49
N MET A 238 -22.73 -16.70 69.01
CA MET A 238 -22.31 -15.60 69.88
C MET A 238 -23.53 -14.86 70.44
N GLU A 239 -24.58 -14.66 69.65
CA GLU A 239 -25.86 -14.08 70.11
C GLU A 239 -26.52 -14.99 71.17
N GLU A 240 -26.64 -16.30 70.92
CA GLU A 240 -27.12 -17.30 71.90
C GLU A 240 -26.29 -17.28 73.20
N GLN A 241 -24.95 -17.20 73.09
CA GLN A 241 -24.07 -17.11 74.25
C GLN A 241 -24.19 -15.76 74.98
N GLU A 242 -24.42 -14.65 74.29
CA GLU A 242 -24.68 -13.34 74.91
C GLU A 242 -26.04 -13.29 75.61
N GLU A 243 -27.08 -13.95 75.07
CA GLU A 243 -28.37 -14.13 75.74
C GLU A 243 -28.24 -14.94 77.03
N ASP A 244 -27.58 -16.11 77.01
CA ASP A 244 -27.27 -16.91 78.21
C ASP A 244 -26.50 -16.09 79.27
N ASP A 245 -25.52 -15.30 78.84
CA ASP A 245 -24.72 -14.42 79.70
C ASP A 245 -25.54 -13.27 80.31
N VAL A 246 -26.52 -12.75 79.57
CA VAL A 246 -27.44 -11.69 80.02
C VAL A 246 -28.46 -12.27 81.00
N ASP A 247 -29.05 -13.42 80.72
CA ASP A 247 -30.02 -14.08 81.62
C ASP A 247 -29.34 -14.54 82.92
N SER A 248 -28.11 -15.04 82.86
CA SER A 248 -27.29 -15.35 84.03
C SER A 248 -27.03 -14.10 84.90
N LYS A 249 -26.66 -12.97 84.27
CA LYS A 249 -26.51 -11.68 84.97
C LYS A 249 -27.83 -11.17 85.53
N LEU A 250 -28.93 -11.30 84.78
CA LEU A 250 -30.27 -10.87 85.20
C LEU A 250 -30.75 -11.66 86.41
N GLY A 251 -30.60 -12.99 86.41
CA GLY A 251 -30.87 -13.85 87.55
C GLY A 251 -30.06 -13.46 88.78
N HIS A 252 -28.76 -13.17 88.62
CA HIS A 252 -27.92 -12.72 89.73
C HIS A 252 -28.28 -11.30 90.23
N TYR A 253 -28.78 -10.41 89.37
CA TYR A 253 -29.36 -9.12 89.79
C TYR A 253 -30.69 -9.29 90.52
N GLN A 254 -31.58 -10.17 90.05
CA GLN A 254 -32.84 -10.51 90.74
C GLN A 254 -32.57 -11.11 92.12
N GLU A 255 -31.60 -12.02 92.24
CA GLU A 255 -31.17 -12.61 93.51
C GLU A 255 -30.62 -11.54 94.47
N LYS A 256 -29.81 -10.59 93.97
CA LYS A 256 -29.31 -9.44 94.76
C LYS A 256 -30.44 -8.52 95.19
N MET A 257 -31.42 -8.25 94.33
CA MET A 257 -32.59 -7.45 94.65
C MET A 257 -33.46 -8.14 95.70
N ALA A 258 -33.72 -9.45 95.57
CA ALA A 258 -34.44 -10.24 96.57
C ALA A 258 -33.73 -10.21 97.93
N LYS A 259 -32.40 -10.40 97.98
CA LYS A 259 -31.60 -10.28 99.21
C LYS A 259 -31.56 -8.85 99.76
N ALA A 260 -31.64 -7.83 98.92
CA ALA A 260 -31.74 -6.44 99.33
C ALA A 260 -33.13 -6.10 99.87
N GLU A 261 -34.20 -6.65 99.29
CA GLU A 261 -35.57 -6.54 99.78
C GLU A 261 -35.78 -7.33 101.07
N GLU A 262 -35.20 -8.52 101.21
CA GLU A 262 -35.17 -9.28 102.47
C GLU A 262 -34.45 -8.49 103.56
N LYS A 263 -33.26 -7.94 103.29
CA LYS A 263 -32.56 -7.04 104.22
C LYS A 263 -33.36 -5.77 104.52
N LYS A 264 -34.09 -5.23 103.54
CA LYS A 264 -34.95 -4.06 103.71
C LYS A 264 -36.20 -4.40 104.52
N GLN A 265 -36.80 -5.59 104.36
CA GLN A 265 -37.90 -6.07 105.20
C GLN A 265 -37.40 -6.35 106.61
N ASN A 266 -36.26 -7.00 106.80
CA ASN A 266 -35.65 -7.19 108.12
C ASN A 266 -35.30 -5.86 108.79
N PHE A 267 -34.81 -4.88 108.03
CA PHE A 267 -34.59 -3.50 108.51
C PHE A 267 -35.90 -2.74 108.76
N ILE A 268 -36.96 -2.97 107.99
CA ILE A 268 -38.30 -2.40 108.21
C ILE A 268 -38.97 -3.05 109.43
N SER A 269 -38.82 -4.35 109.68
CA SER A 269 -39.30 -5.04 110.88
C SER A 269 -38.51 -4.58 112.12
N SER A 270 -37.18 -4.44 111.99
CA SER A 270 -36.33 -3.81 113.00
C SER A 270 -36.75 -2.35 113.27
N LYS A 271 -37.02 -1.58 112.21
CA LYS A 271 -37.52 -0.21 112.35
C LYS A 271 -38.94 -0.16 112.87
N LEU A 272 -39.85 -1.07 112.56
CA LEU A 272 -41.22 -1.12 113.06
C LEU A 272 -41.24 -1.49 114.55
N SER A 273 -40.35 -2.39 114.98
CA SER A 273 -40.09 -2.62 116.40
C SER A 273 -39.61 -1.33 117.09
N ASN A 274 -38.63 -0.64 116.50
CA ASN A 274 -38.11 0.63 117.03
C ASN A 274 -39.03 1.85 116.83
N THR A 275 -40.00 1.81 115.91
CA THR A 275 -40.98 2.89 115.67
C THR A 275 -42.33 2.63 116.29
N MET A 276 -42.67 1.42 116.74
CA MET A 276 -43.72 1.25 117.77
C MET A 276 -43.35 2.05 119.03
N VAL A 277 -42.06 2.12 119.37
CA VAL A 277 -41.54 2.94 120.48
C VAL A 277 -41.52 4.46 120.15
N HIS A 278 -41.60 4.85 118.87
CA HIS A 278 -41.44 6.25 118.43
C HIS A 278 -42.71 6.90 117.82
N LEU A 279 -43.66 6.10 117.32
CA LEU A 279 -45.00 6.51 116.85
C LEU A 279 -45.94 6.90 118.00
N GLN A 280 -45.51 6.70 119.24
CA GLN A 280 -46.12 7.34 120.42
C GLN A 280 -45.67 8.80 120.61
N ARG A 281 -44.80 9.35 119.75
CA ARG A 281 -44.18 10.68 119.96
C ARG A 281 -44.13 11.64 118.76
N VAL A 282 -44.40 11.21 117.52
CA VAL A 282 -44.37 12.12 116.36
C VAL A 282 -45.59 11.92 115.47
N GLN A 283 -46.74 12.39 115.96
CA GLN A 283 -47.99 12.50 115.23
C GLN A 283 -48.15 13.93 114.64
N GLU A 284 -47.06 14.52 114.13
CA GLU A 284 -47.05 15.90 113.62
C GLU A 284 -46.19 16.08 112.35
N LYS A 285 -46.84 16.69 111.35
CA LYS A 285 -46.32 17.45 110.19
C LYS A 285 -45.91 16.68 108.91
N LYS A 286 -46.65 17.05 107.86
CA LYS A 286 -46.81 16.50 106.49
C LYS A 286 -45.96 17.26 105.45
N GLU A 287 -45.56 16.55 104.36
CA GLU A 287 -45.71 16.90 102.90
C GLU A 287 -45.00 18.16 102.31
N ASN A 288 -44.61 18.31 101.02
CA ASN A 288 -44.53 17.42 99.82
C ASN A 288 -43.76 18.07 98.61
N LEU A 289 -43.26 17.23 97.66
CA LEU A 289 -43.06 17.34 96.17
C LEU A 289 -42.49 18.64 95.44
N ASN A 290 -42.00 18.69 94.17
CA ASN A 290 -41.31 17.86 93.13
C ASN A 290 -41.42 18.60 91.72
N MET A 291 -40.65 18.21 90.65
CA MET A 291 -40.84 18.50 89.16
C MET A 291 -40.47 19.92 88.57
N SER A 292 -40.28 20.24 87.25
CA SER A 292 -39.86 19.54 85.97
C SER A 292 -39.80 20.44 84.66
N ASN A 293 -38.83 20.20 83.73
CA ASN A 293 -38.85 20.22 82.22
C ASN A 293 -38.79 21.43 81.18
N ASP A 294 -38.05 21.17 80.05
CA ASP A 294 -38.33 21.30 78.56
C ASP A 294 -37.98 22.47 77.54
N LEU A 295 -37.87 22.08 76.22
CA LEU A 295 -37.97 22.80 74.88
C LEU A 295 -36.69 23.33 74.10
N ALA A 296 -36.67 23.71 72.77
CA ALA A 296 -37.03 23.06 71.46
C ALA A 296 -36.75 23.91 70.12
N VAL A 297 -36.39 23.27 68.96
CA VAL A 297 -36.84 23.51 67.51
C VAL A 297 -36.26 24.57 66.47
N GLN A 298 -36.31 24.23 65.14
CA GLN A 298 -36.37 25.03 63.84
C GLN A 298 -35.10 25.52 63.05
N SER A 299 -35.03 25.85 61.71
CA SER A 299 -35.99 25.98 60.55
C SER A 299 -35.32 25.88 59.11
N LYS A 300 -36.07 26.07 57.98
CA LYS A 300 -35.68 26.01 56.52
C LYS A 300 -35.99 27.32 55.72
N HIS A 301 -35.17 27.74 54.74
CA HIS A 301 -35.67 28.49 53.54
C HIS A 301 -34.75 28.62 52.29
N MET A 302 -35.34 29.12 51.18
CA MET A 302 -34.79 29.71 49.92
C MET A 302 -34.50 28.88 48.65
N ARG A 303 -35.30 29.15 47.60
CA ARG A 303 -34.99 29.09 46.15
C ARG A 303 -35.72 30.23 45.44
N SER A 304 -35.06 31.00 44.57
CA SER A 304 -35.60 31.67 43.36
C SER A 304 -34.65 32.79 42.89
N LEU A 305 -34.48 32.95 41.56
CA LEU A 305 -33.78 34.00 40.77
C LEU A 305 -32.51 33.53 40.02
N THR A 306 -32.63 33.28 38.71
CA THR A 306 -31.68 33.66 37.62
C THR A 306 -31.99 32.96 36.28
N GLU A 307 -33.01 33.41 35.52
CA GLU A 307 -33.41 32.75 34.26
C GLU A 307 -33.51 33.67 33.01
N LYS A 308 -32.77 34.80 32.98
CA LYS A 308 -32.89 35.80 31.89
C LYS A 308 -31.64 36.09 31.02
N TYR A 309 -30.57 35.28 31.11
CA TYR A 309 -29.35 35.43 30.29
C TYR A 309 -29.08 34.27 29.30
N GLY A 310 -30.06 33.39 29.06
CA GLY A 310 -29.83 32.05 28.49
C GLY A 310 -29.79 31.88 26.96
N ARG A 311 -30.05 32.90 26.13
CA ARG A 311 -30.37 32.68 24.69
C ARG A 311 -29.35 33.15 23.63
N SER A 312 -28.39 34.03 23.93
CA SER A 312 -27.43 34.50 22.88
C SER A 312 -26.11 33.73 22.78
N LYS A 313 -25.76 32.87 23.76
CA LYS A 313 -24.48 32.13 23.81
C LYS A 313 -24.52 30.68 23.26
N ARG A 314 -25.61 30.26 22.61
CA ARG A 314 -25.77 28.87 22.12
C ARG A 314 -25.26 28.60 20.70
N ILE A 315 -25.17 29.61 19.83
CA ILE A 315 -24.87 29.40 18.39
C ILE A 315 -23.36 29.31 18.10
N GLU A 316 -22.50 30.00 18.87
CA GLU A 316 -21.04 29.89 18.70
C GLU A 316 -20.47 28.59 19.31
N LYS A 317 -20.99 28.15 20.46
CA LYS A 317 -20.54 26.93 21.13
C LYS A 317 -20.67 25.67 20.26
N ASP A 318 -21.67 25.58 19.38
CA ASP A 318 -21.88 24.39 18.55
C ASP A 318 -20.87 24.24 17.40
N LYS A 319 -20.18 25.32 16.99
CA LYS A 319 -19.08 25.26 16.01
C LYS A 319 -17.75 24.92 16.67
N GLU A 320 -17.55 25.37 17.91
CA GLU A 320 -16.35 25.08 18.71
C GLU A 320 -16.38 23.66 19.29
N ALA A 321 -17.55 23.20 19.77
CA ALA A 321 -17.80 21.83 20.20
C ALA A 321 -17.48 20.81 19.11
N LYS A 322 -17.86 21.07 17.84
CA LYS A 322 -17.57 20.14 16.73
C LYS A 322 -16.08 20.07 16.35
N LYS A 323 -15.29 21.13 16.57
CA LYS A 323 -13.83 21.09 16.37
C LYS A 323 -13.11 20.40 17.54
N SER A 324 -13.49 20.70 18.78
CA SER A 324 -12.93 20.05 19.97
C SER A 324 -13.23 18.55 19.99
N ASP A 325 -14.45 18.13 19.63
CA ASP A 325 -14.87 16.73 19.62
C ASP A 325 -14.08 15.87 18.58
N ILE A 326 -13.65 16.45 17.47
CA ILE A 326 -12.73 15.80 16.51
C ILE A 326 -11.31 15.68 17.10
N HIS A 327 -10.82 16.73 17.76
CA HIS A 327 -9.48 16.73 18.35
C HIS A 327 -9.38 15.76 19.55
N ILE A 328 -10.39 15.75 20.43
CA ILE A 328 -10.52 14.81 21.55
C ILE A 328 -10.59 13.35 21.05
N LYS A 329 -11.30 13.08 19.94
CA LYS A 329 -11.32 11.74 19.32
C LYS A 329 -9.99 11.34 18.68
N GLN A 330 -9.14 12.28 18.26
CA GLN A 330 -7.78 12.00 17.81
C GLN A 330 -6.83 11.74 18.98
N LEU A 331 -6.85 12.59 20.01
CA LEU A 331 -6.05 12.42 21.23
C LEU A 331 -6.39 11.11 21.95
N SER A 332 -7.68 10.79 22.15
CA SER A 332 -8.09 9.52 22.76
C SER A 332 -7.66 8.29 21.94
N LYS A 333 -7.55 8.40 20.60
CA LYS A 333 -6.98 7.32 19.78
C LYS A 333 -5.46 7.18 19.97
N GLN A 334 -4.74 8.29 20.10
CA GLN A 334 -3.30 8.28 20.39
C GLN A 334 -3.01 7.74 21.80
N GLU A 335 -3.76 8.17 22.82
CA GLU A 335 -3.67 7.63 24.19
C GLU A 335 -3.97 6.14 24.25
N ARG A 336 -5.03 5.67 23.58
CA ARG A 336 -5.33 4.22 23.50
C ARG A 336 -4.21 3.45 22.82
N ALA A 337 -3.58 3.99 21.77
CA ALA A 337 -2.44 3.37 21.11
C ALA A 337 -1.20 3.32 22.04
N HIS A 338 -0.92 4.41 22.74
CA HIS A 338 0.17 4.52 23.70
C HIS A 338 0.00 3.60 24.92
N ASN A 339 -1.20 3.55 25.50
CA ASN A 339 -1.52 2.65 26.61
C ASN A 339 -1.45 1.18 26.19
N ASN A 340 -1.90 0.84 24.97
CA ASN A 340 -1.71 -0.51 24.41
C ASN A 340 -0.23 -0.88 24.20
N MET A 341 0.64 0.09 23.87
CA MET A 341 2.09 -0.13 23.85
C MET A 341 2.66 -0.36 25.26
N ILE A 342 2.25 0.42 26.25
CA ILE A 342 2.69 0.26 27.65
C ILE A 342 2.28 -1.11 28.19
N VAL A 343 1.05 -1.55 27.95
CA VAL A 343 0.55 -2.87 28.40
C VAL A 343 1.40 -3.98 27.77
N LYS A 344 1.61 -3.96 26.45
CA LYS A 344 2.47 -4.95 25.77
C LYS A 344 3.91 -4.95 26.30
N ALA A 345 4.49 -3.77 26.54
CA ALA A 345 5.84 -3.67 27.10
C ALA A 345 5.92 -4.23 28.54
N ARG A 346 4.84 -4.14 29.33
CA ARG A 346 4.74 -4.78 30.65
C ARG A 346 4.61 -6.30 30.53
N GLU A 347 3.70 -6.80 29.69
CA GLU A 347 3.53 -8.23 29.40
C GLU A 347 4.84 -8.88 28.94
N GLU A 348 5.57 -8.20 28.04
CA GLU A 348 6.87 -8.68 27.54
C GLU A 348 7.96 -8.66 28.63
N LYS A 349 8.00 -7.64 29.49
CA LYS A 349 8.91 -7.57 30.64
C LYS A 349 8.62 -8.69 31.66
N GLU A 350 7.35 -9.02 31.90
CA GLU A 350 6.97 -10.16 32.76
C GLU A 350 7.30 -11.50 32.11
N ARG A 351 7.07 -11.65 30.80
CA ARG A 351 7.47 -12.86 30.06
C ARG A 351 8.98 -13.10 30.13
N ILE A 352 9.79 -12.05 30.04
CA ILE A 352 11.25 -12.12 30.22
C ILE A 352 11.61 -12.53 31.66
N ARG A 353 10.95 -11.97 32.68
CA ARG A 353 11.17 -12.41 34.09
C ARG A 353 10.82 -13.89 34.29
N TYR A 354 9.67 -14.34 33.77
CA TYR A 354 9.24 -15.73 33.86
C TYR A 354 10.24 -16.68 33.18
N LEU A 355 10.70 -16.33 31.98
CA LEU A 355 11.73 -17.11 31.27
C LEU A 355 13.05 -17.15 32.05
N LYS A 356 13.52 -16.02 32.62
CA LYS A 356 14.72 -16.00 33.46
C LYS A 356 14.56 -16.89 34.70
N LYS A 357 13.43 -16.82 35.40
CA LYS A 357 13.15 -17.68 36.57
C LYS A 357 13.17 -19.17 36.18
N LYS A 358 12.51 -19.54 35.07
CA LYS A 358 12.46 -20.91 34.57
C LYS A 358 13.80 -21.45 34.05
N MET A 359 14.68 -20.57 33.57
CA MET A 359 16.06 -20.92 33.22
C MET A 359 16.89 -21.20 34.48
N PHE A 360 16.80 -20.32 35.49
CA PHE A 360 17.48 -20.49 36.78
C PHE A 360 17.02 -21.77 37.50
N GLU A 361 15.71 -22.06 37.51
CA GLU A 361 15.16 -23.31 38.05
C GLU A 361 15.73 -24.57 37.35
N LYS A 362 16.05 -24.48 36.04
CA LYS A 362 16.70 -25.57 35.28
C LYS A 362 18.22 -25.68 35.49
N GLU A 363 18.89 -24.56 35.77
CA GLU A 363 20.30 -24.55 36.17
C GLU A 363 20.47 -25.20 37.55
N MET A 364 19.61 -24.84 38.51
CA MET A 364 19.58 -25.43 39.85
C MET A 364 19.19 -26.92 39.85
N SER A 365 18.46 -27.41 38.84
CA SER A 365 18.04 -28.82 38.75
C SER A 365 19.06 -29.75 38.08
N GLY A 366 20.29 -29.31 37.83
CA GLY A 366 21.38 -30.14 37.28
C GLY A 366 21.20 -30.64 35.84
N GLN A 367 20.12 -30.24 35.15
CA GLN A 367 19.82 -30.63 33.76
C GLN A 367 20.17 -29.54 32.73
N ALA A 368 20.89 -28.50 33.13
CA ALA A 368 21.27 -27.43 32.21
C ALA A 368 22.38 -27.88 31.24
N PRO A 369 22.17 -27.85 29.91
CA PRO A 369 23.27 -27.95 28.96
C PRO A 369 24.28 -26.82 29.19
N PRO A 370 25.57 -27.04 28.90
CA PRO A 370 26.65 -26.12 29.28
C PRO A 370 26.43 -24.71 28.74
N VAL A 371 26.88 -23.70 29.50
CA VAL A 371 26.63 -22.25 29.27
C VAL A 371 26.87 -21.80 27.82
N ASN A 372 27.84 -22.40 27.12
CA ASN A 372 28.09 -22.15 25.70
C ASN A 372 26.90 -22.45 24.78
N TYR A 373 26.09 -23.49 25.06
CA TYR A 373 24.90 -23.83 24.29
C TYR A 373 23.87 -22.70 24.29
N TYR A 374 23.59 -22.13 25.47
CA TYR A 374 22.67 -21.00 25.58
C TYR A 374 23.23 -19.72 24.97
N ARG A 375 24.54 -19.46 25.14
CA ARG A 375 25.20 -18.31 24.52
C ARG A 375 25.17 -18.38 22.99
N GLN A 376 25.35 -19.57 22.43
CA GLN A 376 25.24 -19.82 21.00
C GLN A 376 23.79 -19.67 20.51
N LYS A 377 22.81 -20.27 21.18
CA LYS A 377 21.39 -20.09 20.82
C LYS A 377 20.91 -18.64 20.89
N VAL A 378 21.35 -17.87 21.89
CA VAL A 378 21.04 -16.44 21.99
C VAL A 378 21.63 -15.68 20.80
N LYS A 379 22.87 -16.00 20.40
CA LYS A 379 23.50 -15.42 19.20
C LYS A 379 22.72 -15.77 17.92
N GLU A 380 22.39 -17.04 17.71
CA GLU A 380 21.60 -17.52 16.57
C GLU A 380 20.22 -16.82 16.49
N THR A 381 19.53 -16.63 17.62
CA THR A 381 18.26 -15.88 17.64
C THR A 381 18.43 -14.39 17.34
N ILE A 382 19.49 -13.75 17.83
CA ILE A 382 19.80 -12.33 17.51
C ILE A 382 20.14 -12.18 16.03
N ASP A 383 20.93 -13.10 15.48
CA ASP A 383 21.31 -13.08 14.07
C ASP A 383 20.08 -13.31 13.16
N PHE A 384 19.19 -14.25 13.52
CA PHE A 384 17.91 -14.47 12.83
C PHE A 384 16.97 -13.25 12.91
N GLU A 385 16.83 -12.62 14.08
CA GLU A 385 16.05 -11.37 14.20
C GLU A 385 16.65 -10.23 13.37
N ASN A 386 17.99 -10.14 13.30
CA ASN A 386 18.68 -9.16 12.48
C ASN A 386 18.48 -9.42 10.96
N GLU A 387 18.44 -10.67 10.53
CA GLU A 387 18.08 -11.02 9.15
C GLU A 387 16.63 -10.67 8.83
N GLN A 388 15.67 -11.01 9.69
CA GLN A 388 14.27 -10.58 9.51
C GLN A 388 14.12 -9.06 9.47
N ARG A 389 14.87 -8.32 10.30
CA ARG A 389 14.90 -6.84 10.25
C ARG A 389 15.45 -6.33 8.92
N LYS A 390 16.51 -6.93 8.37
CA LYS A 390 17.06 -6.59 7.05
C LYS A 390 16.06 -6.88 5.93
N GLU A 391 15.37 -8.02 5.99
CA GLU A 391 14.34 -8.41 5.02
C GLU A 391 13.14 -7.46 5.04
N ILE A 392 12.60 -7.15 6.24
CA ILE A 392 11.54 -6.15 6.42
C ILE A 392 11.98 -4.78 5.89
N GLN A 393 13.24 -4.39 6.09
CA GLN A 393 13.77 -3.13 5.56
C GLN A 393 13.88 -3.14 4.02
N LYS A 394 14.23 -4.28 3.42
CA LYS A 394 14.25 -4.49 1.97
C LYS A 394 12.84 -4.40 1.37
N LEU A 395 11.86 -5.07 1.97
CA LEU A 395 10.44 -4.99 1.58
C LEU A 395 9.92 -3.55 1.65
N LYS A 396 10.19 -2.83 2.76
CA LYS A 396 9.82 -1.40 2.88
C LYS A 396 10.44 -0.52 1.79
N ARG A 397 11.67 -0.81 1.34
CA ARG A 397 12.29 -0.10 0.21
C ARG A 397 11.62 -0.43 -1.13
N GLN A 398 11.22 -1.69 -1.34
CA GLN A 398 10.45 -2.09 -2.53
C GLN A 398 9.07 -1.42 -2.56
N ASP A 399 8.30 -1.49 -1.47
CA ASP A 399 7.00 -0.80 -1.33
C ASP A 399 7.15 0.71 -1.61
N HIS A 400 8.19 1.36 -1.09
CA HIS A 400 8.40 2.78 -1.30
C HIS A 400 8.74 3.11 -2.76
N TYR A 401 9.49 2.25 -3.45
CA TYR A 401 9.85 2.39 -4.86
C TYR A 401 8.66 2.12 -5.80
N GLU A 402 7.82 1.13 -5.50
CA GLU A 402 6.57 0.89 -6.24
C GLU A 402 5.59 2.05 -6.06
N ASN A 403 5.42 2.54 -4.82
CA ASN A 403 4.63 3.75 -4.55
C ASN A 403 5.17 4.98 -5.29
N TYR A 404 6.49 5.12 -5.41
CA TYR A 404 7.11 6.18 -6.21
C TYR A 404 6.74 6.04 -7.70
N LYS A 405 6.91 4.86 -8.31
CA LYS A 405 6.51 4.59 -9.70
C LYS A 405 5.04 4.89 -9.97
N VAL A 406 4.15 4.51 -9.05
CA VAL A 406 2.70 4.80 -9.18
C VAL A 406 2.42 6.30 -9.13
N ARG A 407 3.12 7.07 -8.28
CA ARG A 407 3.02 8.54 -8.26
C ARG A 407 3.58 9.18 -9.54
N GLU A 408 4.73 8.71 -10.00
CA GLU A 408 5.37 9.18 -11.24
C GLU A 408 4.45 8.96 -12.45
N HIS A 409 3.90 7.75 -12.62
CA HIS A 409 2.95 7.45 -13.69
C HIS A 409 1.67 8.30 -13.61
N LYS A 410 1.16 8.58 -12.41
CA LYS A 410 0.04 9.54 -12.22
C LYS A 410 0.41 10.95 -12.66
N LEU A 411 1.59 11.45 -12.30
CA LEU A 411 2.09 12.77 -12.72
C LEU A 411 2.27 12.84 -14.25
N GLN A 412 2.86 11.82 -14.87
CA GLN A 412 2.99 11.73 -16.32
C GLN A 412 1.62 11.73 -17.02
N ASN A 413 0.61 11.05 -16.48
CA ASN A 413 -0.74 11.06 -17.04
C ASN A 413 -1.44 12.43 -16.88
N ILE A 414 -1.26 13.10 -15.74
CA ILE A 414 -1.75 14.49 -15.55
C ILE A 414 -1.09 15.44 -16.56
N TYR A 415 0.23 15.29 -16.80
CA TYR A 415 0.94 16.09 -17.79
C TYR A 415 0.46 15.84 -19.21
N LYS A 416 0.29 14.56 -19.61
CA LYS A 416 -0.28 14.18 -20.91
C LYS A 416 -1.70 14.76 -21.09
N GLN A 417 -2.55 14.68 -20.08
CA GLN A 417 -3.90 15.23 -20.14
C GLN A 417 -3.90 16.76 -20.30
N ARG A 418 -3.04 17.48 -19.55
CA ARG A 418 -2.86 18.93 -19.71
C ARG A 418 -2.37 19.30 -21.10
N LEU A 419 -1.46 18.52 -21.69
CA LEU A 419 -0.98 18.73 -23.06
C LEU A 419 -2.09 18.52 -24.09
N ILE A 420 -2.88 17.44 -23.97
CA ILE A 420 -4.05 17.17 -24.83
C ILE A 420 -5.05 18.32 -24.76
N ASN A 421 -5.43 18.76 -23.55
CA ASN A 421 -6.34 19.88 -23.37
C ASN A 421 -5.82 21.16 -24.03
N LYS A 422 -4.53 21.48 -23.85
CA LYS A 422 -3.89 22.67 -24.47
C LYS A 422 -3.81 22.58 -26.00
N LEU A 423 -3.67 21.38 -26.57
CA LEU A 423 -3.75 21.16 -28.01
C LEU A 423 -5.19 21.30 -28.53
N MET A 424 -6.18 20.80 -27.80
CA MET A 424 -7.59 20.97 -28.15
C MET A 424 -8.01 22.44 -28.11
N GLU A 425 -7.60 23.20 -27.09
CA GLU A 425 -7.81 24.66 -27.04
C GLU A 425 -7.19 25.37 -28.24
N LYS A 426 -5.94 25.04 -28.61
CA LYS A 426 -5.29 25.63 -29.79
C LYS A 426 -6.05 25.31 -31.08
N ARG A 427 -6.53 24.08 -31.23
CA ARG A 427 -7.35 23.67 -32.37
C ARG A 427 -8.67 24.45 -32.43
N GLN A 428 -9.41 24.53 -31.32
CA GLN A 428 -10.64 25.31 -31.24
C GLN A 428 -10.43 26.80 -31.55
N ARG A 429 -9.30 27.40 -31.14
CA ARG A 429 -8.94 28.79 -31.51
C ARG A 429 -8.67 28.91 -33.01
N ALA A 430 -7.93 27.98 -33.61
CA ALA A 430 -7.67 27.96 -35.04
C ALA A 430 -8.97 27.78 -35.86
N ASP A 431 -9.86 26.90 -35.43
CA ASP A 431 -11.17 26.68 -36.07
C ASP A 431 -12.05 27.95 -35.99
N LYS A 432 -12.04 28.66 -34.85
CA LYS A 432 -12.73 29.97 -34.70
C LYS A 432 -12.14 31.04 -35.63
N ILE A 433 -10.82 31.14 -35.73
CA ILE A 433 -10.16 32.08 -36.66
C ILE A 433 -10.53 31.76 -38.11
N LYS A 434 -10.53 30.47 -38.49
CA LYS A 434 -10.94 30.03 -39.83
C LYS A 434 -12.42 30.38 -40.12
N GLN A 435 -13.31 30.21 -39.14
CA GLN A 435 -14.71 30.64 -39.28
C GLN A 435 -14.83 32.17 -39.44
N GLN A 436 -14.06 32.96 -38.71
CA GLN A 436 -14.02 34.42 -38.87
C GLN A 436 -13.49 34.84 -40.24
N GLN A 437 -12.40 34.23 -40.71
CA GLN A 437 -11.85 34.46 -42.05
C GLN A 437 -12.88 34.13 -43.14
N ASN A 438 -13.57 32.99 -43.04
CA ASN A 438 -14.64 32.63 -43.98
C ASN A 438 -15.79 33.66 -43.98
N ARG A 439 -16.20 34.17 -42.81
CA ARG A 439 -17.22 35.24 -42.70
C ARG A 439 -16.76 36.53 -43.38
N ILE A 440 -15.53 36.97 -43.12
CA ILE A 440 -14.95 38.16 -43.75
C ILE A 440 -14.90 37.99 -45.27
N MET A 441 -14.42 36.84 -45.76
CA MET A 441 -14.40 36.53 -47.19
C MET A 441 -15.80 36.58 -47.82
N SER A 442 -16.82 36.00 -47.16
CA SER A 442 -18.21 36.07 -47.66
C SER A 442 -18.76 37.50 -47.70
N PHE A 443 -18.41 38.34 -46.71
CA PHE A 443 -18.83 39.74 -46.67
C PHE A 443 -18.16 40.55 -47.78
N VAL A 444 -16.85 40.35 -48.01
CA VAL A 444 -16.11 40.99 -49.12
C VAL A 444 -16.65 40.55 -50.49
N SER A 445 -17.03 39.29 -50.67
CA SER A 445 -17.66 38.84 -51.92
C SER A 445 -19.05 39.45 -52.13
N MET A 446 -19.83 39.65 -51.05
CA MET A 446 -21.13 40.32 -51.15
C MET A 446 -20.98 41.80 -51.49
N SER A 447 -20.03 42.51 -50.86
CA SER A 447 -19.83 43.95 -51.12
C SER A 447 -19.39 44.25 -52.56
N LYS A 448 -18.57 43.36 -53.17
CA LYS A 448 -18.17 43.47 -54.57
C LYS A 448 -19.32 43.29 -55.56
N ASN A 449 -20.31 42.47 -55.20
CA ASN A 449 -21.48 42.22 -56.03
C ASN A 449 -22.58 43.28 -55.87
N SER A 450 -22.48 44.17 -54.87
CA SER A 450 -23.37 45.33 -54.68
C SER A 450 -22.82 46.64 -55.24
N SER A 451 -21.60 46.63 -55.80
CA SER A 451 -20.94 47.78 -56.43
C SER A 451 -20.83 47.66 -57.96
N LEU A 452 -21.58 46.73 -58.54
CA LEU A 452 -21.80 46.49 -59.96
C LEU A 452 -23.31 46.60 -60.23
#